data_AF-A3JFW2-F1
#
_entry.id   AF-A3JFW2-F1
#
_cell.length_a   1.000
_cell.length_b   1.000
_cell.length_c   1.000
_cell.angle_alpha   90.00
_cell.angle_beta   90.00
_cell.angle_gamma   90.00
#
_symmetry.space_group_name_H-M   'P 1'
#
loop_
_entity.id
_entity.type
_entity.pdbx_description
1 polymer ?
#
loop_
_entity_poly.entity_id
_entity_poly.type
_entity_poly.pdbx_seq_one_letter_code
_entity_poly.pdbx_strand_id
1 'polypeptide(L)'
;MLGLEPEEVVSKPVLASCGLPYHLIGLESLKTLGRVQLSPSIWSENISPSGCDQIYLYVAENASSAESFLRARMFSDEGGQREDPATGSAAAALIGMLAVDEKIPGSRRWKISQGVEMNRPSLIFAETEYDNNSPVIRIAGQALIVGTGIIGKLPSLTSRSTKKF
;
A
#
# COMPACT_ATOMS: atom_id res chain seq x y z
N MET A 1 -15.01 8.41 8.22
CA MET A 1 -13.56 8.41 7.91
C MET A 1 -13.26 8.10 6.45
N LEU A 2 -13.79 6.99 5.91
CA LEU A 2 -13.61 6.58 4.51
C LEU A 2 -14.85 6.83 3.61
N GLY A 3 -15.90 7.45 4.17
CA GLY A 3 -17.22 7.54 3.53
C GLY A 3 -17.96 6.20 3.48
N LEU A 4 -17.62 5.27 4.38
CA LEU A 4 -18.14 3.90 4.43
C LEU A 4 -19.09 3.71 5.61
N GLU A 5 -20.07 2.83 5.43
CA GLU A 5 -20.90 2.28 6.49
C GLU A 5 -20.17 1.11 7.17
N PRO A 6 -20.44 0.81 8.46
CA PRO A 6 -19.78 -0.28 9.18
C PRO A 6 -19.92 -1.64 8.52
N GLU A 7 -21.07 -1.95 7.91
CA GLU A 7 -21.32 -3.21 7.20
C GLU A 7 -20.46 -3.42 5.95
N GLU A 8 -19.89 -2.36 5.39
CA GLU A 8 -19.04 -2.45 4.20
C GLU A 8 -17.61 -2.90 4.51
N VAL A 9 -17.25 -2.98 5.79
CA VAL A 9 -15.98 -3.48 6.29
C VAL A 9 -16.15 -4.97 6.67
N VAL A 10 -15.55 -5.86 5.88
CA VAL A 10 -15.82 -7.32 5.98
C VAL A 10 -14.94 -8.06 6.99
N SER A 11 -13.92 -7.40 7.53
CA SER A 11 -13.04 -7.95 8.55
C SER A 11 -12.70 -6.89 9.58
N LYS A 12 -12.40 -7.31 10.81
CA LYS A 12 -11.85 -6.37 11.80
C LYS A 12 -10.57 -5.73 11.23
N PRO A 13 -10.45 -4.39 11.23
CA PRO A 13 -9.20 -3.73 10.84
C PRO A 13 -8.02 -4.24 11.66
N VAL A 14 -6.89 -4.48 11.00
CA VAL A 14 -5.66 -5.00 11.63
C VAL A 14 -4.50 -4.05 11.36
N LEU A 15 -3.70 -3.76 12.38
CA LEU A 15 -2.39 -3.13 12.20
C LEU A 15 -1.36 -4.23 11.98
N ALA A 16 -0.72 -4.27 10.82
CA ALA A 16 0.28 -5.29 10.47
C ALA A 16 1.51 -4.66 9.81
N SER A 17 2.64 -5.35 9.86
CA SER A 17 3.91 -4.87 9.33
C SER A 17 4.78 -6.00 8.76
N CYS A 18 5.47 -5.70 7.67
CA CYS A 18 6.64 -6.43 7.19
C CYS A 18 7.81 -5.45 6.97
N GLY A 19 7.96 -4.49 7.89
CA GLY A 19 8.97 -3.43 7.86
C GLY A 19 8.37 -2.06 8.18
N LEU A 20 7.24 -1.73 7.55
CA LEU A 20 6.42 -0.56 7.85
C LEU A 20 5.01 -1.00 8.28
N PRO A 21 4.41 -0.35 9.30
CA PRO A 21 3.05 -0.65 9.73
C PRO A 21 1.99 -0.09 8.77
N TYR A 22 0.87 -0.80 8.65
CA TYR A 22 -0.30 -0.39 7.86
C TYR A 22 -1.59 -0.79 8.57
N HIS A 23 -2.60 0.08 8.54
CA HIS A 23 -3.98 -0.31 8.84
C HIS A 23 -4.55 -1.06 7.64
N LEU A 24 -4.65 -2.38 7.75
CA LEU A 24 -5.25 -3.25 6.76
C LEU A 24 -6.77 -3.31 6.98
N ILE A 25 -7.54 -2.95 5.96
CA ILE A 25 -9.01 -2.89 6.04
C ILE A 25 -9.61 -3.58 4.83
N GLY A 26 -10.28 -4.71 5.06
CA GLY A 26 -10.99 -5.46 4.04
C GLY A 26 -12.37 -4.85 3.77
N LEU A 27 -12.71 -4.67 2.50
CA LEU A 27 -14.00 -4.12 2.05
C LEU A 27 -14.79 -5.15 1.25
N GLU A 28 -16.12 -5.01 1.27
CA GLU A 28 -17.02 -5.98 0.63
C GLU A 28 -16.94 -6.03 -0.90
N SER A 29 -16.62 -4.91 -1.55
CA SER A 29 -16.78 -4.81 -3.00
C SER A 29 -15.89 -3.75 -3.64
N LEU A 30 -15.62 -3.92 -4.93
CA LEU A 30 -14.92 -2.93 -5.74
C LEU A 30 -15.68 -1.59 -5.82
N LYS A 31 -17.02 -1.63 -5.75
CA LYS A 31 -17.86 -0.42 -5.72
C LYS A 31 -17.58 0.38 -4.45
N THR A 32 -17.50 -0.30 -3.31
CA THR A 32 -17.16 0.27 -2.00
C THR A 32 -15.75 0.86 -2.03
N LEU A 33 -14.76 0.11 -2.52
CA LEU A 33 -13.38 0.59 -2.62
C LEU A 33 -13.26 1.84 -3.54
N GLY A 34 -13.97 1.83 -4.66
CA GLY A 34 -13.95 2.92 -5.65
C GLY A 34 -14.54 4.23 -5.16
N ARG A 35 -15.51 4.19 -4.24
CA ARG A 35 -16.17 5.40 -3.69
C ARG A 35 -15.50 5.95 -2.44
N VAL A 36 -14.45 5.30 -1.92
CA VAL A 36 -13.73 5.78 -0.73
C VAL A 36 -13.22 7.19 -0.96
N GLN A 37 -13.57 8.06 -0.03
CA GLN A 37 -13.07 9.41 0.08
C GLN A 37 -12.50 9.60 1.47
N LEU A 38 -11.34 10.25 1.52
CA LEU A 38 -10.68 10.52 2.77
C LEU A 38 -11.03 11.92 3.28
N SER A 39 -11.12 12.04 4.60
CA SER A 39 -11.29 13.32 5.29
C SER A 39 -10.09 13.58 6.19
N PRO A 40 -9.29 14.64 5.95
CA PRO A 40 -8.11 14.95 6.76
C PRO A 40 -8.41 15.16 8.24
N SER A 41 -9.51 15.83 8.58
CA SER A 41 -9.91 16.06 9.98
C SER A 41 -10.22 14.75 10.69
N ILE A 42 -10.98 13.86 10.04
CA ILE A 42 -11.34 12.56 10.62
C ILE A 42 -10.12 11.64 10.69
N TRP A 43 -9.18 11.74 9.74
CA TRP A 43 -7.92 10.98 9.77
C TRP A 43 -7.08 11.32 11.00
N SER A 44 -6.84 12.62 11.23
CA SER A 44 -6.08 13.11 12.39
C SER A 44 -6.68 12.66 13.72
N GLU A 45 -8.01 12.62 13.81
CA GLU A 45 -8.72 12.19 15.03
C GLU A 45 -8.71 10.67 15.26
N ASN A 46 -8.71 9.85 14.20
CA ASN A 46 -9.00 8.41 14.32
C ASN A 46 -7.84 7.49 13.93
N ILE A 47 -6.87 7.96 13.15
CA ILE A 47 -5.75 7.14 12.64
C ILE A 47 -4.43 7.56 13.24
N SER A 48 -4.11 8.85 13.20
CA SER A 48 -2.85 9.37 13.73
C SER A 48 -2.57 9.00 15.20
N PRO A 49 -3.58 8.84 16.10
CA PRO A 49 -3.32 8.36 17.47
C PRO A 49 -2.72 6.96 17.57
N SER A 50 -2.79 6.14 16.51
CA SER A 50 -2.15 4.81 16.45
C SER A 50 -0.63 4.88 16.30
N GLY A 51 -0.07 6.05 15.92
CA GLY A 51 1.33 6.19 15.51
C GLY A 51 1.64 5.64 14.11
N CYS A 52 0.63 5.25 13.34
CA CYS A 52 0.73 4.78 11.96
C CYS A 52 -0.25 5.57 11.08
N ASP A 53 0.27 6.38 10.17
CA ASP A 53 -0.53 7.18 9.23
C ASP A 53 -0.64 6.52 7.86
N GLN A 54 -0.65 5.18 7.81
CA GLN A 54 -0.82 4.44 6.57
C GLN A 54 -2.06 3.55 6.64
N ILE A 55 -2.90 3.63 5.61
CA ILE A 55 -4.06 2.75 5.41
C ILE A 55 -3.92 2.00 4.11
N TYR A 56 -4.19 0.70 4.16
CA TYR A 56 -4.26 -0.16 3.00
C TYR A 56 -5.62 -0.83 2.93
N LEU A 57 -6.46 -0.35 2.02
CA LEU A 57 -7.78 -0.88 1.77
C LEU A 57 -7.68 -1.97 0.71
N TYR A 58 -8.40 -3.08 0.88
CA TYR A 58 -8.39 -4.16 -0.10
C TYR A 58 -9.75 -4.84 -0.25
N VAL A 59 -9.96 -5.43 -1.42
CA VAL A 59 -11.10 -6.30 -1.75
C VAL A 59 -10.55 -7.59 -2.32
N ALA A 60 -11.03 -8.73 -1.85
CA ALA A 60 -10.72 -10.03 -2.43
C ALA A 60 -11.70 -10.33 -3.58
N GLU A 61 -11.20 -10.40 -4.81
CA GLU A 61 -12.01 -10.68 -6.01
C GLU A 61 -12.22 -12.18 -6.23
N ASN A 62 -11.25 -13.01 -5.83
CA ASN A 62 -11.36 -14.46 -5.80
C ASN A 62 -10.38 -15.05 -4.77
N ALA A 63 -10.90 -15.80 -3.79
CA ALA A 63 -10.12 -16.42 -2.72
C ALA A 63 -10.01 -17.96 -2.85
N SER A 64 -10.65 -18.55 -3.86
CA SER A 64 -10.90 -20.01 -3.95
C SER A 64 -10.08 -20.71 -5.04
N SER A 65 -9.04 -20.05 -5.56
CA SER A 65 -8.18 -20.59 -6.61
C SER A 65 -6.71 -20.67 -6.14
N ALA A 66 -5.87 -21.38 -6.88
CA ALA A 66 -4.41 -21.43 -6.62
C ALA A 66 -3.74 -20.05 -6.78
N GLU A 67 -4.40 -19.14 -7.49
CA GLU A 67 -4.02 -17.74 -7.66
C GLU A 67 -5.16 -16.84 -7.16
N SER A 68 -4.87 -16.04 -6.12
CA SER A 68 -5.84 -15.13 -5.53
C SER A 68 -5.68 -13.72 -6.12
N PHE A 69 -6.80 -13.03 -6.31
CA PHE A 69 -6.83 -11.68 -6.89
C PHE A 69 -7.35 -10.68 -5.86
N LEU A 70 -6.59 -9.60 -5.68
CA LEU A 70 -6.93 -8.50 -4.79
C LEU A 70 -6.94 -7.17 -5.57
N ARG A 71 -7.87 -6.28 -5.25
CA ARG A 71 -7.79 -4.86 -5.58
C ARG A 71 -7.48 -4.07 -4.32
N ALA A 72 -6.56 -3.12 -4.39
CA ALA A 72 -6.16 -2.32 -3.24
C ALA A 72 -6.00 -0.83 -3.53
N ARG A 73 -6.08 -0.03 -2.47
CA ARG A 73 -5.73 1.40 -2.44
C ARG A 73 -4.88 1.68 -1.20
N MET A 74 -3.82 2.46 -1.36
CA MET A 74 -2.94 2.88 -0.27
C MET A 74 -3.01 4.38 -0.07
N PHE A 75 -3.23 4.78 1.18
CA PHE A 75 -3.25 6.17 1.56
C PHE A 75 -2.32 6.47 2.72
N SER A 76 -1.77 7.68 2.72
CA SER A 76 -1.02 8.22 3.85
C SER A 76 -1.24 9.73 4.04
N ASP A 77 -0.85 10.25 5.20
CA ASP A 77 -0.91 11.69 5.53
C ASP A 77 0.50 12.34 5.66
N GLU A 78 1.52 11.74 5.03
CA GLU A 78 2.90 12.26 5.09
C GLU A 78 3.05 13.59 4.33
N GLY A 79 2.89 14.70 5.06
CA GLY A 79 2.92 16.03 4.48
C GLY A 79 1.69 16.31 3.61
N GLY A 80 0.53 15.86 4.08
CA GLY A 80 -0.77 15.95 3.41
C GLY A 80 -1.23 14.62 2.83
N GLN A 81 -2.54 14.53 2.60
CA GLN A 81 -3.20 13.33 2.14
C GLN A 81 -2.75 12.92 0.73
N ARG A 82 -2.21 11.70 0.61
CA ARG A 82 -1.68 11.15 -0.63
C ARG A 82 -2.22 9.75 -0.86
N GLU A 83 -2.44 9.43 -2.13
CA GLU A 83 -2.69 8.07 -2.61
C GLU A 83 -1.45 7.60 -3.40
N ASP A 84 -0.94 6.43 -3.05
CA ASP A 84 0.22 5.82 -3.72
C ASP A 84 -0.27 4.77 -4.75
N PRO A 85 0.18 4.83 -6.02
CA PRO A 85 -0.29 3.90 -7.06
C PRO A 85 0.18 2.46 -6.89
N ALA A 86 1.28 2.20 -6.17
CA ALA A 86 1.84 0.86 -5.99
C ALA A 86 2.70 0.76 -4.73
N THR A 87 2.23 0.06 -3.70
CA THR A 87 2.91 0.01 -2.40
C THR A 87 3.30 -1.43 -2.02
N GLY A 88 4.49 -1.85 -2.43
CA GLY A 88 4.97 -3.22 -2.21
C GLY A 88 5.07 -3.63 -0.74
N SER A 89 5.41 -2.71 0.16
CA SER A 89 5.47 -2.96 1.61
C SER A 89 4.07 -3.18 2.22
N ALA A 90 3.06 -2.45 1.76
CA ALA A 90 1.68 -2.64 2.20
C ALA A 90 1.12 -3.97 1.69
N ALA A 91 1.42 -4.30 0.43
CA ALA A 91 1.12 -5.62 -0.14
C ALA A 91 1.76 -6.75 0.67
N ALA A 92 3.04 -6.62 1.05
CA ALA A 92 3.71 -7.62 1.88
C ALA A 92 3.01 -7.82 3.23
N ALA A 93 2.68 -6.73 3.93
CA ALA A 93 1.98 -6.79 5.22
C ALA A 93 0.60 -7.43 5.11
N LEU A 94 -0.17 -7.08 4.06
CA LEU A 94 -1.48 -7.68 3.79
C LEU A 94 -1.39 -9.19 3.59
N ILE A 95 -0.49 -9.59 2.72
CA ILE A 95 -0.31 -10.98 2.34
C ILE A 95 0.23 -11.81 3.52
N GLY A 96 1.11 -11.25 4.35
CA GLY A 96 1.54 -11.88 5.59
C GLY A 96 0.40 -12.09 6.59
N MET A 97 -0.47 -11.09 6.77
CA MET A 97 -1.64 -11.19 7.63
C MET A 97 -2.60 -12.29 7.13
N LEU A 98 -2.93 -12.30 5.83
CA LEU A 98 -3.81 -13.31 5.25
C LEU A 98 -3.23 -14.72 5.40
N ALA A 99 -1.91 -14.90 5.22
CA ALA A 99 -1.27 -16.19 5.41
C ALA A 99 -1.36 -16.70 6.86
N VAL A 100 -1.23 -15.81 7.84
CA VAL A 100 -1.38 -16.13 9.27
C VAL A 100 -2.83 -16.48 9.62
N ASP A 101 -3.80 -15.79 9.03
CA ASP A 101 -5.23 -16.03 9.28
C ASP A 101 -5.70 -17.34 8.65
N GLU A 102 -5.27 -17.65 7.42
CA GLU A 102 -5.65 -18.88 6.72
C GLU A 102 -4.95 -20.13 7.29
N LYS A 103 -3.70 -20.01 7.75
CA LYS A 103 -2.87 -21.13 8.26
C LYS A 103 -2.78 -22.34 7.31
N ILE A 104 -2.94 -22.12 6.01
CA ILE A 104 -2.89 -23.18 5.01
C ILE A 104 -1.42 -23.43 4.64
N PRO A 105 -0.87 -24.63 4.87
CA PRO A 105 0.50 -24.95 4.50
C PRO A 105 0.71 -24.90 2.98
N GLY A 106 1.91 -24.52 2.56
CA GLY A 106 2.33 -24.54 1.15
C GLY A 106 2.56 -23.16 0.55
N SER A 107 2.65 -23.11 -0.79
CA SER A 107 2.82 -21.87 -1.55
C SER A 107 1.50 -21.39 -2.12
N ARG A 108 1.23 -20.08 -2.01
CA ARG A 108 0.11 -19.39 -2.64
C ARG A 108 0.60 -18.16 -3.37
N ARG A 109 0.00 -17.90 -4.54
CA ARG A 109 0.30 -16.73 -5.37
C ARG A 109 -0.84 -15.74 -5.35
N TRP A 110 -0.47 -14.47 -5.40
CA TRP A 110 -1.39 -13.35 -5.34
C TRP A 110 -1.09 -12.35 -6.46
N LYS A 111 -2.14 -11.81 -7.04
CA LYS A 111 -2.10 -10.67 -7.96
C LYS A 111 -2.87 -9.52 -7.32
N ILE A 112 -2.17 -8.42 -7.09
CA ILE A 112 -2.72 -7.24 -6.41
C ILE A 112 -2.71 -6.08 -7.38
N SER A 113 -3.89 -5.65 -7.81
CA SER A 113 -4.06 -4.45 -8.61
C SER A 113 -4.17 -3.24 -7.67
N GLN A 114 -3.40 -2.19 -7.92
CA GLN A 114 -3.41 -0.95 -7.14
C GLN A 114 -3.35 0.27 -8.07
N GLY A 115 -3.86 1.41 -7.59
CA GLY A 115 -3.78 2.69 -8.32
C GLY A 115 -4.77 2.81 -9.47
N VAL A 116 -5.72 1.87 -9.60
CA VAL A 116 -6.74 1.90 -10.66
C VAL A 116 -7.64 3.11 -10.50
N GLU A 117 -8.09 3.37 -9.27
CA GLU A 117 -9.02 4.45 -8.93
C GLU A 117 -8.41 5.85 -9.11
N MET A 118 -7.08 5.95 -9.10
CA MET A 118 -6.32 7.18 -9.36
C MET A 118 -5.71 7.25 -10.77
N ASN A 119 -6.16 6.40 -11.70
CA ASN A 119 -5.67 6.32 -13.10
C ASN A 119 -4.16 6.06 -13.26
N ARG A 120 -3.54 5.36 -12.30
CA ARG A 120 -2.13 4.93 -12.34
C ARG A 120 -2.04 3.43 -12.02
N PRO A 121 -2.68 2.57 -12.84
CA PRO A 121 -2.80 1.15 -12.54
C PRO A 121 -1.42 0.47 -12.50
N SER A 122 -1.20 -0.28 -11.43
CA SER A 122 -0.02 -1.11 -11.22
C SER A 122 -0.42 -2.51 -10.78
N LEU A 123 0.37 -3.51 -11.19
CA LEU A 123 0.19 -4.90 -10.79
C LEU A 123 1.36 -5.34 -9.92
N ILE A 124 1.06 -5.73 -8.69
CA ILE A 124 2.01 -6.29 -7.73
C ILE A 124 1.76 -7.79 -7.66
N PHE A 125 2.83 -8.57 -7.78
CA PHE A 125 2.80 -10.02 -7.58
C PHE A 125 3.30 -10.33 -6.18
N ALA A 126 2.63 -11.25 -5.49
CA ALA A 126 3.13 -11.78 -4.24
C ALA A 126 3.10 -13.30 -4.22
N GLU A 127 4.05 -13.88 -3.51
CA GLU A 127 4.08 -15.29 -3.17
C GLU A 127 4.25 -15.44 -1.67
N THR A 128 3.49 -16.36 -1.08
CA THR A 128 3.61 -16.75 0.33
C THR A 128 3.96 -18.20 0.43
N GLU A 129 4.96 -18.52 1.23
CA GLU A 129 5.23 -19.86 1.70
C GLU A 129 4.94 -19.91 3.19
N TYR A 130 4.02 -20.78 3.61
CA TYR A 130 3.71 -20.99 5.02
C TYR A 130 4.28 -22.34 5.47
N ASP A 131 5.41 -22.30 6.18
CA ASP A 131 5.99 -23.45 6.87
C ASP A 131 6.09 -23.14 8.38
N ASN A 132 5.67 -24.10 9.21
CA ASN A 132 5.89 -24.13 10.66
C ASN A 132 5.78 -22.76 11.38
N ASN A 133 4.64 -22.08 11.20
CA ASN A 133 4.21 -20.84 11.86
C ASN A 133 4.81 -19.51 11.39
N SER A 134 5.74 -19.47 10.43
CA SER A 134 6.29 -18.20 9.94
C SER A 134 6.12 -18.06 8.42
N PRO A 135 5.25 -17.16 7.93
CA PRO A 135 5.12 -16.92 6.51
C PRO A 135 6.39 -16.26 5.94
N VAL A 136 6.89 -16.78 4.83
CA VAL A 136 7.85 -16.10 3.96
C VAL A 136 7.07 -15.41 2.85
N ILE A 137 7.26 -14.11 2.67
CA ILE A 137 6.54 -13.30 1.69
C ILE A 137 7.54 -12.74 0.68
N ARG A 138 7.25 -12.93 -0.60
CA ARG A 138 8.04 -12.36 -1.71
C ARG A 138 7.15 -11.44 -2.53
N ILE A 139 7.63 -10.23 -2.81
CA ILE A 139 6.94 -9.25 -3.65
C ILE A 139 7.72 -9.05 -4.93
N ALA A 140 7.01 -8.97 -6.05
CA ALA A 140 7.57 -8.72 -7.37
C ALA A 140 6.68 -7.76 -8.18
N GLY A 141 7.27 -7.15 -9.19
CA GLY A 141 6.60 -6.24 -10.11
C GLY A 141 7.43 -6.03 -11.37
N GLN A 142 6.80 -5.52 -12.41
CA GLN A 142 7.49 -5.10 -13.63
C GLN A 142 7.67 -3.58 -13.64
N ALA A 143 8.75 -3.10 -14.24
CA ALA A 143 9.03 -1.69 -14.39
C ALA A 143 9.39 -1.36 -15.85
N LEU A 144 9.03 -0.16 -16.27
CA LEU A 144 9.41 0.40 -17.57
C LEU A 144 10.30 1.62 -17.34
N ILE A 145 11.40 1.71 -18.09
CA ILE A 145 12.26 2.90 -18.08
C ILE A 145 11.53 4.02 -18.84
N VAL A 146 11.16 5.08 -18.13
CA VAL A 146 10.47 6.25 -18.69
C VAL A 146 11.42 7.40 -19.04
N GLY A 147 12.69 7.32 -18.61
CA GLY A 147 13.69 8.34 -18.89
C GLY A 147 15.07 7.95 -18.34
N THR A 148 16.12 8.50 -18.98
CA THR A 148 17.52 8.31 -18.59
C THR A 148 18.26 9.63 -18.67
N GLY A 149 19.20 9.88 -17.75
CA GLY A 149 19.99 11.10 -17.74
C GLY A 149 21.16 11.05 -16.75
N ILE A 150 21.89 12.16 -16.63
CA ILE A 150 23.04 12.32 -15.72
C ILE A 150 22.76 13.53 -14.82
N ILE A 151 22.93 13.36 -13.50
CA ILE A 151 22.88 14.48 -12.55
C ILE A 151 24.28 15.11 -12.48
N GLY A 152 24.43 16.29 -13.08
CA GLY A 152 25.69 17.06 -13.03
C GLY A 152 25.86 17.86 -11.74
N LYS A 153 27.11 18.20 -11.38
CA LYS A 153 27.40 19.19 -10.35
C LYS A 153 26.90 20.56 -10.81
N LEU A 154 26.14 21.25 -9.96
CA LEU A 154 25.88 22.67 -10.14
C LEU A 154 27.23 23.43 -10.14
N PRO A 155 27.44 24.42 -11.02
CA PRO A 155 28.63 25.26 -10.94
C PRO A 155 28.69 25.93 -9.57
N SER A 156 29.83 25.82 -8.88
CA SER A 156 30.05 26.51 -7.61
C SER A 156 29.87 28.00 -7.82
N LEU A 157 28.99 28.63 -7.04
CA LEU A 157 28.93 30.09 -6.93
C LEU A 157 30.27 30.58 -6.38
N THR A 158 31.21 30.92 -7.26
CA THR A 158 32.44 31.61 -6.86
C THR A 158 32.05 32.95 -6.27
N SER A 159 32.52 33.21 -5.04
CA SER A 159 32.24 34.42 -4.27
C SER A 159 32.52 35.68 -5.09
N ARG A 160 31.57 36.62 -5.08
CA ARG A 160 31.81 37.99 -5.53
C ARG A 160 32.93 38.58 -4.69
N SER A 161 34.09 38.80 -5.30
CA SER A 161 35.16 39.63 -4.74
C SER A 161 34.59 41.03 -4.50
N THR A 162 34.54 41.43 -3.23
CA THR A 162 34.37 42.82 -2.82
C THR A 162 35.62 43.60 -3.22
N LYS A 163 35.61 44.23 -4.40
CA LYS A 163 36.55 45.32 -4.66
C LYS A 163 36.07 46.54 -3.87
N LYS A 164 36.77 46.83 -2.77
CA LYS A 164 36.86 48.18 -2.20
C LYS A 164 37.51 49.08 -3.25
N PHE A 165 36.84 50.16 -3.63
CA PHE A 165 37.38 51.52 -3.74
C PHE A 165 36.23 52.49 -3.51
#